data_AF-A0A1H7A4U2-F1
#
_entry.id   AF-A0A1H7A4U2-F1
#
_cell.length_a   1.000
_cell.length_b   1.000
_cell.length_c   1.000
_cell.angle_alpha   90.00
_cell.angle_beta   90.00
_cell.angle_gamma   90.00
#
_symmetry.space_group_name_H-M   'P 1'
#
loop_
_entity.id
_entity.type
_entity.pdbx_description
1 polymer ?
#
loop_
_entity_poly.entity_id
_entity_poly.type
_entity_poly.pdbx_seq_one_letter_code
_entity_poly.pdbx_strand_id
1 'polypeptide(L)'
;MTRLLLYLLILFFSAKGKNGANIFDSSFPARDGTFRLFTKSEHINSYHISYYANGEDKPGREISHLRKNSGFHLLQQEEPGLPIASREVHQLKLIKDDSGIIMYVDDRKIIDWTDENEYGPILQEGKIGFRQMQWTHFRYKNYKAWALTK
;
A
#
# COMPACT_ATOMS: atom_id res chain seq x y z
N MET A 1 23.52 19.52 -12.03
CA MET A 1 23.12 18.15 -11.61
C MET A 1 21.62 18.11 -11.48
N THR A 2 20.93 17.47 -12.41
CA THR A 2 19.48 17.26 -12.33
C THR A 2 19.26 16.15 -11.31
N ARG A 3 18.79 16.50 -10.10
CA ARG A 3 18.49 15.52 -9.06
C ARG A 3 17.44 14.56 -9.63
N LEU A 4 17.76 13.26 -9.72
CA LEU A 4 16.74 12.27 -10.06
C LEU A 4 15.65 12.41 -9.00
N LEU A 5 14.46 12.71 -9.48
CA LEU A 5 13.29 12.94 -8.67
C LEU A 5 12.72 11.56 -8.32
N LEU A 6 13.15 11.05 -7.16
CA LEU A 6 12.89 9.70 -6.67
C LEU A 6 11.64 9.71 -5.79
N TYR A 7 10.69 8.82 -6.10
CA TYR A 7 9.34 8.90 -5.60
C TYR A 7 8.75 7.52 -5.36
N LEU A 8 8.14 7.34 -4.19
CA LEU A 8 7.42 6.13 -3.83
C LEU A 8 6.10 6.51 -3.18
N LEU A 9 5.00 6.02 -3.75
CA LEU A 9 3.67 6.13 -3.18
C LEU A 9 3.18 4.76 -2.75
N ILE A 10 2.72 4.69 -1.50
CA ILE A 10 2.22 3.45 -0.90
C ILE A 10 0.83 3.68 -0.32
N LEU A 11 -0.05 2.71 -0.55
CA LEU A 11 -1.33 2.61 0.13
C LEU A 11 -1.26 1.44 1.11
N PHE A 12 -1.42 1.73 2.40
CA PHE A 12 -1.67 0.73 3.44
C PHE A 12 -3.17 0.52 3.59
N PHE A 13 -3.60 -0.73 3.78
CA PHE A 13 -5.00 -1.09 4.02
C PHE A 13 -5.09 -2.34 4.90
N SER A 14 -6.28 -2.60 5.44
CA SER A 14 -6.50 -3.64 6.47
C SER A 14 -5.53 -3.50 7.64
N ALA A 15 -5.15 -2.26 7.99
CA ALA A 15 -4.19 -2.00 9.05
C ALA A 15 -4.85 -2.14 10.43
N LYS A 16 -4.39 -3.10 11.24
CA LYS A 16 -4.96 -3.41 12.55
C LYS A 16 -3.88 -3.93 13.52
N GLY A 17 -4.07 -3.75 14.82
CA GLY A 17 -3.24 -4.40 15.83
C GLY A 17 -3.27 -5.92 15.70
N LYS A 18 -2.15 -6.60 15.92
CA LYS A 18 -2.07 -8.08 15.84
C LYS A 18 -2.99 -8.77 16.85
N ASN A 19 -3.28 -8.10 17.96
CA ASN A 19 -4.24 -8.52 18.98
C ASN A 19 -5.69 -8.04 18.69
N GLY A 20 -5.96 -7.52 17.49
CA GLY A 20 -7.26 -6.94 17.15
C GLY A 20 -7.49 -5.51 17.64
N ALA A 21 -6.52 -4.88 18.30
CA ALA A 21 -6.65 -3.49 18.75
C ALA A 21 -6.65 -2.49 17.59
N ASN A 22 -7.10 -1.28 17.87
CA ASN A 22 -6.94 -0.15 16.96
C ASN A 22 -5.45 0.15 16.74
N ILE A 23 -5.05 0.53 15.53
CA ILE A 23 -3.64 0.92 15.29
C ILE A 23 -3.22 2.14 16.12
N PHE A 24 -4.15 2.98 16.57
CA PHE A 24 -3.91 4.15 17.41
C PHE A 24 -4.00 3.86 18.90
N ASP A 25 -4.04 2.59 19.29
CA ASP A 25 -4.00 2.20 20.71
C ASP A 25 -2.74 2.75 21.37
N SER A 26 -2.89 3.41 22.53
CA SER A 26 -1.80 4.05 23.26
C SER A 26 -0.80 3.07 23.86
N SER A 27 -1.14 1.78 23.95
CA SER A 27 -0.21 0.72 24.35
C SER A 27 0.82 0.39 23.25
N PHE A 28 0.58 0.83 22.00
CA PHE A 28 1.51 0.62 20.90
C PHE A 28 2.57 1.72 20.84
N PRO A 29 3.83 1.38 20.47
CA PRO A 29 4.86 2.39 20.25
C PRO A 29 4.43 3.44 19.23
N ALA A 30 4.83 4.68 19.49
CA ALA A 30 4.68 5.77 18.54
C ALA A 30 5.36 5.42 17.20
N ARG A 31 4.78 5.91 16.10
CA ARG A 31 5.30 5.71 14.75
C ARG A 31 5.50 7.06 14.10
N ASP A 32 6.73 7.32 13.65
CA ASP A 32 7.20 8.61 13.12
C ASP A 32 7.23 8.65 11.57
N GLY A 33 6.71 7.61 10.92
CA GLY A 33 6.82 7.47 9.46
C GLY A 33 8.03 6.65 9.00
N THR A 34 8.87 6.14 9.90
CA THR A 34 9.92 5.17 9.56
C THR A 34 9.31 3.89 9.00
N PHE A 35 9.68 3.52 7.77
CA PHE A 35 8.98 2.47 7.00
C PHE A 35 8.90 1.11 7.71
N ARG A 36 10.00 0.72 8.40
CA ARG A 36 10.08 -0.56 9.13
C ARG A 36 9.05 -0.66 10.25
N LEU A 37 8.62 0.45 10.85
CA LEU A 37 7.61 0.46 11.91
C LEU A 37 6.22 0.03 11.40
N PHE A 38 6.01 0.01 10.08
CA PHE A 38 4.78 -0.44 9.44
C PHE A 38 4.94 -1.81 8.78
N THR A 39 6.10 -2.08 8.16
CA THR A 39 6.33 -3.32 7.39
C THR A 39 6.85 -4.48 8.20
N LYS A 40 7.59 -4.19 9.28
CA LYS A 40 8.20 -5.18 10.19
C LYS A 40 7.78 -4.91 11.63
N SER A 41 6.56 -4.41 11.81
CA SER A 41 6.02 -4.11 13.14
C SER A 41 5.80 -5.37 13.95
N GLU A 42 6.10 -5.32 15.24
CA GLU A 42 5.66 -6.36 16.18
C GLU A 42 4.19 -6.20 16.57
N HIS A 43 3.60 -5.01 16.39
CA HIS A 43 2.29 -4.66 16.96
C HIS A 43 1.15 -4.61 15.95
N ILE A 44 1.43 -4.34 14.67
CA ILE A 44 0.38 -4.17 13.65
C ILE A 44 0.61 -5.10 12.44
N ASN A 45 -0.50 -5.50 11.83
CA ASN A 45 -0.56 -6.13 10.52
C ASN A 45 -1.21 -5.17 9.52
N SER A 46 -0.88 -5.32 8.24
CA SER A 46 -1.49 -4.57 7.14
C SER A 46 -1.12 -5.21 5.81
N TYR A 47 -1.90 -4.96 4.77
CA TYR A 47 -1.36 -5.04 3.41
C TYR A 47 -0.84 -3.68 2.99
N HIS A 48 0.06 -3.68 2.01
CA HIS A 48 0.37 -2.45 1.30
C HIS A 48 0.65 -2.69 -0.17
N ILE A 49 0.30 -1.69 -0.99
CA ILE A 49 0.63 -1.64 -2.41
C ILE A 49 1.51 -0.43 -2.67
N SER A 50 2.69 -0.64 -3.26
CA SER A 50 3.43 0.44 -3.91
C SER A 50 2.92 0.59 -5.34
N TYR A 51 2.27 1.71 -5.66
CA TYR A 51 1.60 1.95 -6.95
C TYR A 51 2.24 3.10 -7.75
N TYR A 52 3.24 3.77 -7.19
CA TYR A 52 4.22 4.58 -7.92
C TYR A 52 5.58 4.23 -7.32
N ALA A 53 6.51 3.72 -8.11
CA ALA A 53 7.55 2.82 -7.63
C ALA A 53 9.01 3.26 -7.92
N ASN A 54 9.23 4.54 -8.26
CA ASN A 54 10.54 5.12 -8.63
C ASN A 54 11.43 5.49 -7.42
N GLY A 55 11.63 4.55 -6.48
CA GLY A 55 12.42 4.79 -5.26
C GLY A 55 13.92 4.96 -5.50
N GLU A 56 14.64 5.54 -4.53
CA GLU A 56 16.11 5.68 -4.56
C GLU A 56 16.83 4.33 -4.64
N ASP A 57 16.29 3.33 -3.97
CA ASP A 57 16.79 1.97 -3.95
C ASP A 57 16.67 1.27 -5.31
N LYS A 58 15.65 1.66 -6.11
CA LYS A 58 15.39 1.12 -7.45
C LYS A 58 14.82 2.19 -8.40
N PRO A 59 15.65 3.12 -8.89
CA PRO A 59 15.21 4.13 -9.85
C PRO A 59 14.69 3.46 -11.13
N GLY A 60 13.65 4.02 -11.73
CA GLY A 60 13.03 3.52 -12.96
C GLY A 60 12.08 2.34 -12.77
N ARG A 61 11.86 1.85 -11.53
CA ARG A 61 10.89 0.77 -11.31
C ARG A 61 9.46 1.27 -11.48
N GLU A 62 8.78 0.76 -12.49
CA GLU A 62 7.35 1.03 -12.72
C GLU A 62 6.45 -0.02 -12.07
N ILE A 63 6.98 -1.21 -11.80
CA ILE A 63 6.23 -2.36 -11.31
C ILE A 63 5.63 -2.11 -9.94
N SER A 64 4.33 -2.37 -9.79
CA SER A 64 3.62 -2.32 -8.52
C SER A 64 3.93 -3.56 -7.70
N HIS A 65 4.05 -3.39 -6.39
CA HIS A 65 4.19 -4.53 -5.47
C HIS A 65 3.04 -4.54 -4.48
N LEU A 66 2.35 -5.67 -4.36
CA LEU A 66 1.50 -5.99 -3.21
C LEU A 66 2.33 -6.77 -2.18
N ARG A 67 2.20 -6.39 -0.92
CA ARG A 67 2.89 -7.04 0.20
C ARG A 67 2.00 -7.19 1.42
N LYS A 68 2.25 -8.24 2.22
CA LYS A 68 1.64 -8.46 3.53
C LYS A 68 2.63 -8.16 4.66
N ASN A 69 2.13 -7.47 5.67
CA ASN A 69 2.83 -7.08 6.89
C ASN A 69 2.07 -7.65 8.11
N SER A 70 2.74 -7.90 9.23
CA SER A 70 4.19 -7.74 9.46
C SER A 70 5.04 -8.80 8.76
N GLY A 71 6.24 -8.44 8.32
CA GLY A 71 7.22 -9.37 7.73
C GLY A 71 7.71 -8.96 6.34
N PHE A 72 7.03 -8.00 5.70
CA PHE A 72 7.37 -7.46 4.38
C PHE A 72 7.29 -8.52 3.26
N HIS A 73 6.38 -9.48 3.38
CA HIS A 73 6.18 -10.59 2.44
C HIS A 73 5.70 -10.07 1.10
N LEU A 74 6.35 -10.49 0.01
CA LEU A 74 5.94 -10.15 -1.34
C LEU A 74 4.85 -11.11 -1.81
N LEU A 75 3.71 -10.56 -2.25
CA LEU A 75 2.59 -11.35 -2.76
C LEU A 75 2.52 -11.29 -4.30
N GLN A 76 2.62 -10.08 -4.87
CA GLN A 76 2.55 -9.87 -6.33
C GLN A 76 3.53 -8.76 -6.77
N GLN A 77 4.12 -8.90 -7.97
CA GLN A 77 5.05 -7.92 -8.57
C GLN A 77 5.06 -7.93 -10.12
N GLU A 78 3.91 -7.97 -10.76
CA GLU A 78 3.84 -8.20 -12.22
C GLU A 78 3.56 -6.92 -13.00
N GLU A 79 2.53 -6.18 -12.58
CA GLU A 79 1.97 -5.10 -13.40
C GLU A 79 2.54 -3.72 -13.02
N PRO A 80 2.79 -2.83 -14.00
CA PRO A 80 3.21 -1.46 -13.72
C PRO A 80 2.12 -0.69 -12.99
N GLY A 81 2.52 0.21 -12.09
CA GLY A 81 1.64 1.14 -11.42
C GLY A 81 1.36 2.38 -12.27
N LEU A 82 1.38 3.54 -11.62
CA LEU A 82 1.36 4.83 -12.28
C LEU A 82 2.61 5.00 -13.17
N PRO A 83 2.48 5.52 -14.40
CA PRO A 83 3.63 5.81 -15.26
C PRO A 83 4.59 6.79 -14.60
N ILE A 84 5.89 6.53 -14.74
CA ILE A 84 6.92 7.45 -14.23
C ILE A 84 6.79 8.80 -14.93
N ALA A 85 6.99 9.87 -14.15
CA ALA A 85 6.95 11.26 -14.63
C ALA A 85 5.59 11.73 -15.19
N SER A 86 4.51 10.93 -15.07
CA SER A 86 3.18 11.40 -15.39
C SER A 86 2.81 12.64 -14.57
N ARG A 87 2.17 13.60 -15.22
CA ARG A 87 1.61 14.82 -14.60
C ARG A 87 0.09 14.83 -14.60
N GLU A 88 -0.53 13.75 -15.10
CA GLU A 88 -1.96 13.63 -15.23
C GLU A 88 -2.63 13.28 -13.89
N VAL A 89 -3.94 13.50 -13.84
CA VAL A 89 -4.77 13.02 -12.73
C VAL A 89 -5.21 11.61 -13.05
N HIS A 90 -4.74 10.65 -12.26
CA HIS A 90 -5.09 9.25 -12.39
C HIS A 90 -6.17 8.82 -11.39
N GLN A 91 -7.03 7.89 -11.80
CA GLN A 91 -8.05 7.30 -10.95
C GLN A 91 -7.54 5.97 -10.35
N LEU A 92 -7.56 5.90 -9.02
CA LEU A 92 -7.23 4.68 -8.28
C LEU A 92 -8.50 4.04 -7.73
N LYS A 93 -8.59 2.71 -7.81
CA LYS A 93 -9.69 1.91 -7.23
C LYS A 93 -9.10 0.67 -6.59
N LEU A 94 -9.27 0.54 -5.27
CA LEU A 94 -8.92 -0.66 -4.51
C LEU A 94 -10.21 -1.40 -4.15
N ILE A 95 -10.26 -2.68 -4.45
CA ILE A 95 -11.30 -3.62 -4.01
C ILE A 95 -10.62 -4.59 -3.05
N LYS A 96 -11.15 -4.65 -1.83
CA LYS A 96 -10.74 -5.61 -0.80
C LYS A 96 -11.98 -6.37 -0.36
N ASP A 97 -12.09 -7.61 -0.79
CA ASP A 97 -13.21 -8.50 -0.49
C ASP A 97 -12.67 -9.80 0.11
N ASP A 98 -12.75 -9.92 1.44
CA ASP A 98 -12.16 -11.06 2.16
C ASP A 98 -10.71 -11.36 1.72
N SER A 99 -10.40 -12.53 1.13
CA SER A 99 -9.05 -12.84 0.63
C SER A 99 -8.68 -12.13 -0.67
N GLY A 100 -9.66 -11.61 -1.41
CA GLY A 100 -9.50 -10.96 -2.71
C GLY A 100 -9.01 -9.53 -2.60
N ILE A 101 -7.96 -9.22 -3.35
CA ILE A 101 -7.33 -7.90 -3.42
C ILE A 101 -7.15 -7.54 -4.89
N ILE A 102 -7.84 -6.49 -5.33
CA ILE A 102 -7.72 -5.98 -6.70
C ILE A 102 -7.47 -4.48 -6.64
N MET A 103 -6.46 -4.01 -7.37
CA MET A 103 -6.23 -2.57 -7.53
C MET A 103 -6.20 -2.19 -9.00
N TYR A 104 -6.81 -1.05 -9.32
CA TYR A 104 -6.80 -0.45 -10.65
C TYR A 104 -6.14 0.92 -10.64
N VAL A 105 -5.50 1.23 -11.77
CA VAL A 105 -5.04 2.57 -12.17
C VAL A 105 -5.66 2.86 -13.53
N ASP A 106 -6.53 3.86 -13.63
CA ASP A 106 -7.27 4.20 -14.87
C ASP A 106 -7.92 2.97 -15.53
N ASP A 107 -8.65 2.20 -14.73
CA ASP A 107 -9.31 0.94 -15.12
C ASP A 107 -8.39 -0.18 -15.62
N ARG A 108 -7.07 0.02 -15.65
CA ARG A 108 -6.09 -1.06 -15.80
C ARG A 108 -5.87 -1.75 -14.47
N LYS A 109 -6.03 -3.08 -14.46
CA LYS A 109 -5.79 -3.90 -13.28
C LYS A 109 -4.28 -3.99 -13.03
N ILE A 110 -3.82 -3.53 -11.86
CA ILE A 110 -2.40 -3.52 -11.46
C ILE A 110 -2.09 -4.52 -10.35
N ILE A 111 -3.11 -5.03 -9.67
CA ILE A 111 -3.03 -6.08 -8.65
C ILE A 111 -4.28 -6.94 -8.82
N ASP A 112 -4.12 -8.25 -8.77
CA ASP A 112 -5.19 -9.26 -8.80
C ASP A 112 -4.70 -10.46 -8.00
N TRP A 113 -5.05 -10.49 -6.72
CA TRP A 113 -4.48 -11.44 -5.77
C TRP A 113 -5.53 -12.03 -4.85
N THR A 114 -5.41 -13.32 -4.58
CA THR A 114 -6.17 -14.03 -3.56
C THR A 114 -5.20 -14.48 -2.46
N ASP A 115 -5.37 -13.97 -1.24
CA ASP A 115 -4.54 -14.41 -0.11
C ASP A 115 -4.97 -15.79 0.37
N GLU A 116 -4.11 -16.79 0.12
CA GLU A 116 -4.30 -18.19 0.51
C GLU A 116 -3.85 -18.50 1.95
N ASN A 117 -3.62 -17.47 2.78
CA ASN A 117 -3.11 -17.55 4.15
C ASN A 117 -1.65 -18.05 4.30
N GLU A 118 -0.83 -17.95 3.26
CA GLU A 118 0.58 -18.40 3.29
C GLU A 118 1.39 -17.74 4.41
N TYR A 119 1.15 -16.44 4.66
CA TYR A 119 1.85 -15.64 5.66
C TYR A 119 0.94 -15.27 6.85
N GLY A 120 0.19 -16.25 7.34
CA GLY A 120 -0.78 -16.09 8.41
C GLY A 120 -2.18 -15.69 7.92
N PRO A 121 -3.12 -15.42 8.83
CA PRO A 121 -4.53 -15.25 8.48
C PRO A 121 -4.77 -14.09 7.51
N ILE A 122 -5.80 -14.19 6.66
CA ILE A 122 -6.29 -13.11 5.81
C ILE A 122 -6.62 -11.91 6.69
N LEU A 123 -6.07 -10.74 6.34
CA LEU A 123 -6.35 -9.51 7.08
C LEU A 123 -7.69 -8.95 6.62
N GLN A 124 -8.57 -8.73 7.58
CA GLN A 124 -9.94 -8.31 7.33
C GLN A 124 -10.05 -6.78 7.34
N GLU A 125 -10.89 -6.22 8.20
CA GLU A 125 -11.06 -4.80 8.40
C GLU A 125 -9.81 -4.13 9.00
N GLY A 126 -9.73 -2.82 8.82
CA GLY A 126 -8.66 -2.02 9.40
C GLY A 126 -8.66 -0.60 8.86
N LYS A 127 -7.63 0.15 9.20
CA LYS A 127 -7.43 1.51 8.69
C LYS A 127 -6.80 1.49 7.30
N ILE A 128 -7.02 2.57 6.58
CA ILE A 128 -6.30 2.91 5.35
C ILE A 128 -5.27 4.00 5.66
N GLY A 129 -4.13 3.98 4.97
CA GLY A 129 -3.07 4.97 5.16
C GLY A 129 -2.36 5.31 3.86
N PHE A 130 -2.23 6.60 3.56
CA PHE A 130 -1.46 7.09 2.43
C PHE A 130 -0.05 7.43 2.89
N ARG A 131 0.95 6.79 2.29
CA ARG A 131 2.36 7.07 2.55
C ARG A 131 3.00 7.63 1.30
N GLN A 132 3.76 8.71 1.49
CA GLN A 132 4.71 9.19 0.49
C GLN A 132 6.13 9.25 1.09
N MET A 133 7.16 9.08 0.27
CA MET A 133 8.56 9.32 0.69
C MET A 133 8.86 10.82 0.67
N GLN A 134 9.75 11.29 1.55
CA GLN A 134 10.00 12.71 1.86
C GLN A 134 10.08 13.69 0.67
N TRP A 135 10.50 13.25 -0.52
CA TRP A 135 10.72 14.11 -1.69
C TRP A 135 9.57 14.12 -2.69
N THR A 136 8.48 13.40 -2.43
CA THR A 136 7.33 13.31 -3.33
C THR A 136 6.42 14.54 -3.22
N HIS A 137 5.93 15.03 -4.35
CA HIS A 137 4.96 16.12 -4.41
C HIS A 137 3.68 15.63 -5.11
N PHE A 138 2.93 14.75 -4.43
CA PHE A 138 1.67 14.22 -4.95
C PHE A 138 0.48 14.74 -4.16
N ARG A 139 -0.64 14.93 -4.85
CA ARG A 139 -1.90 15.39 -4.28
C ARG A 139 -2.97 14.33 -4.46
N TYR A 140 -3.74 14.10 -3.41
CA TYR A 140 -4.92 13.24 -3.43
C TYR A 140 -6.18 14.11 -3.39
N LYS A 141 -7.23 13.69 -4.08
CA LYS A 141 -8.57 14.31 -4.01
C LYS A 141 -9.63 13.22 -4.10
N ASN A 142 -10.83 13.52 -3.61
CA ASN A 142 -12.01 12.67 -3.76
C ASN A 142 -11.86 11.23 -3.21
N TYR A 143 -11.15 11.08 -2.08
CA TYR A 143 -11.14 9.79 -1.39
C TYR A 143 -12.57 9.44 -0.91
N LYS A 144 -13.01 8.25 -1.28
CA LYS A 144 -14.31 7.69 -0.91
C LYS A 144 -14.12 6.20 -0.61
N ALA A 145 -14.95 5.66 0.28
CA ALA A 145 -15.01 4.25 0.59
C ALA A 145 -16.48 3.82 0.61
N TRP A 146 -16.76 2.66 0.03
CA TRP A 146 -18.09 2.09 -0.08
C TRP A 146 -18.07 0.65 0.43
N ALA A 147 -19.20 0.19 0.95
CA ALA A 147 -19.41 -1.23 1.16
C ALA A 147 -19.50 -1.93 -0.21
N LEU A 148 -19.02 -3.17 -0.28
CA LEU A 148 -19.25 -4.00 -1.46
C LEU A 148 -20.71 -4.45 -1.46
N THR A 149 -21.41 -4.18 -2.55
CA THR A 149 -22.72 -4.77 -2.82
C THR A 149 -22.51 -6.16 -3.38
N LYS A 150 -23.04 -7.17 -2.70
CA LYS A 150 -23.13 -8.53 -3.21
C LYS A 150 -24.29 -8.66 -4.20
#